data_AF-A0A849GY38-F1
#
_entry.id   AF-A0A849GY38-F1
#
_cell.length_a   1.000
_cell.length_b   1.000
_cell.length_c   1.000
_cell.angle_alpha   90.00
_cell.angle_beta   90.00
_cell.angle_gamma   90.00
#
_symmetry.space_group_name_H-M   'P 1'
#
loop_
_entity.id
_entity.type
_entity.pdbx_description
1 polymer ?
#
loop_
_entity_poly.entity_id
_entity_poly.type
_entity_poly.pdbx_seq_one_letter_code
_entity_poly.pdbx_strand_id
1 'polypeptide(L)'
;MAKANETATLTTAQAIVRYLDAQFIELDGETLRLCGGGFGIFGHGNVTCLGEALADVKDTLPLYRGQNEQGMGFAAAAYSKTWLRRRFMFCTASAGPGTANLLTSAALAHA
;
A
#
# COMPACT_ATOMS: atom_id res chain seq x y z
N MET A 1 27.56 -23.18 9.39
CA MET A 1 27.82 -21.74 9.58
C MET A 1 26.53 -21.10 10.03
N ALA A 2 26.45 -20.66 11.29
CA ALA A 2 25.33 -19.86 11.76
C ALA A 2 25.32 -18.54 10.96
N LYS A 3 24.21 -18.25 10.26
CA LYS A 3 24.01 -16.93 9.64
C LYS A 3 24.13 -15.90 10.75
N ALA A 4 25.02 -14.91 10.57
CA ALA A 4 25.00 -13.73 11.42
C ALA A 4 23.58 -13.17 11.43
N ASN A 5 23.14 -12.61 12.56
CA ASN A 5 21.92 -11.79 12.61
C ASN A 5 22.12 -10.61 11.66
N GLU A 6 21.76 -10.78 10.38
CA GLU A 6 21.80 -9.77 9.33
C GLU A 6 20.68 -8.78 9.60
N THR A 7 20.96 -7.78 10.44
CA THR A 7 20.09 -6.62 10.57
C THR A 7 20.29 -5.72 9.35
N ALA A 8 19.19 -5.23 8.77
CA ALA A 8 19.23 -4.28 7.67
C ALA A 8 18.98 -2.86 8.20
N THR A 9 19.79 -1.89 7.76
CA THR A 9 19.50 -0.47 7.97
C THR A 9 18.56 0.01 6.88
N LEU A 10 17.37 0.49 7.28
CA LEU A 10 16.32 0.94 6.37
C LEU A 10 15.82 2.32 6.79
N THR A 11 15.38 3.12 5.83
CA THR A 11 14.52 4.28 6.14
C THR A 11 13.17 3.78 6.65
N THR A 12 12.44 4.63 7.37
CA THR A 12 11.08 4.28 7.83
C THR A 12 10.16 3.91 6.67
N ALA A 13 10.26 4.61 5.54
CA ALA A 13 9.48 4.32 4.33
C ALA A 13 9.81 2.92 3.77
N GLN A 14 11.10 2.61 3.64
CA GLN A 14 11.56 1.29 3.19
C GLN A 14 11.10 0.18 4.14
N ALA A 15 11.16 0.39 5.46
CA ALA A 15 10.70 -0.56 6.45
C ALA A 15 9.19 -0.83 6.33
N ILE A 16 8.36 0.22 6.20
CA ILE A 16 6.90 0.08 6.02
C ILE A 16 6.59 -0.66 4.72
N VAL A 17 7.22 -0.29 3.60
CA VAL A 17 6.95 -0.90 2.31
C VAL A 17 7.37 -2.37 2.30
N ARG A 18 8.57 -2.71 2.79
CA ARG A 18 9.02 -4.11 2.91
C ARG A 18 8.13 -4.92 3.85
N TYR A 19 7.66 -4.32 4.93
CA TYR A 19 6.71 -4.98 5.83
C TYR A 19 5.42 -5.33 5.09
N LEU A 20 4.81 -4.36 4.39
CA LEU A 20 3.58 -4.57 3.62
C LEU A 20 3.75 -5.61 2.50
N ASP A 21 4.88 -5.55 1.80
CA ASP A 21 5.28 -6.47 0.72
C ASP A 21 5.43 -7.92 1.21
N ALA A 22 5.87 -8.09 2.46
CA ALA A 22 6.10 -9.40 3.08
C ALA A 22 4.86 -10.00 3.78
N GLN A 23 3.67 -9.38 3.68
CA GLN A 23 2.47 -9.92 4.30
C GLN A 23 1.74 -10.89 3.36
N PHE A 24 1.49 -12.10 3.84
CA PHE A 24 0.79 -13.15 3.10
C PHE A 24 -0.38 -13.73 3.91
N ILE A 25 -1.34 -14.29 3.19
CA ILE A 25 -2.49 -15.03 3.70
C ILE A 25 -2.71 -16.28 2.86
N GLU A 26 -3.31 -17.30 3.47
CA GLU A 26 -3.79 -18.49 2.78
C GLU A 26 -5.28 -18.32 2.49
N LEU A 27 -5.66 -18.34 1.21
CA LEU A 27 -7.05 -18.33 0.78
C LEU A 27 -7.29 -19.47 -0.20
N ASP A 28 -8.24 -20.34 0.12
CA ASP A 28 -8.70 -21.40 -0.78
C ASP A 28 -7.57 -22.32 -1.30
N GLY A 29 -6.53 -22.52 -0.48
CA GLY A 29 -5.36 -23.35 -0.80
C GLY A 29 -4.23 -22.62 -1.53
N GLU A 30 -4.36 -21.31 -1.77
CA GLU A 30 -3.34 -20.48 -2.38
C GLU A 30 -2.75 -19.45 -1.39
N THR A 31 -1.42 -19.34 -1.39
CA THR A 31 -0.70 -18.28 -0.69
C THR A 31 -0.76 -16.99 -1.51
N LEU A 32 -1.48 -15.99 -1.01
CA LEU A 32 -1.63 -14.69 -1.65
C LEU A 32 -1.06 -13.59 -0.75
N ARG A 33 -0.64 -12.48 -1.34
CA ARG A 33 -0.28 -11.29 -0.56
C ARG A 33 -1.48 -10.66 0.10
N LEU A 34 -1.37 -10.37 1.40
CA LEU A 34 -2.40 -9.65 2.15
C LEU A 34 -2.63 -8.25 1.55
N CYS A 35 -1.53 -7.52 1.32
CA CYS A 35 -1.51 -6.25 0.62
C CYS A 35 -1.44 -6.52 -0.89
N GLY A 36 -2.53 -6.28 -1.61
CA GLY A 36 -2.63 -6.50 -3.05
C GLY A 36 -1.89 -5.48 -3.90
N GLY A 37 -1.32 -4.45 -3.29
CA GLY A 37 -0.77 -3.27 -3.95
C GLY A 37 -1.35 -1.98 -3.40
N GLY A 38 -1.28 -0.92 -4.18
CA GLY A 38 -1.86 0.36 -3.79
C GLY A 38 -2.08 1.31 -4.94
N PHE A 39 -2.67 2.45 -4.59
CA PHE A 39 -2.86 3.58 -5.49
C PHE A 39 -2.08 4.79 -4.98
N GLY A 40 -1.51 5.58 -5.89
CA GLY A 40 -0.69 6.72 -5.51
C GLY A 40 -0.89 7.97 -6.37
N ILE A 41 -1.03 9.11 -5.70
CA ILE A 41 -0.72 10.43 -6.25
C ILE A 41 0.45 10.99 -5.45
N PHE A 42 1.56 11.22 -6.14
CA PHE A 42 2.79 11.70 -5.54
C PHE A 42 2.88 13.22 -5.57
N GLY A 43 3.21 13.80 -4.42
CA GLY A 43 3.59 15.19 -4.24
C GLY A 43 4.87 15.29 -3.41
N HIS A 44 5.34 16.51 -3.16
CA HIS A 44 6.60 16.76 -2.46
C HIS A 44 6.71 16.04 -1.10
N GLY A 45 5.59 15.86 -0.38
CA GLY A 45 5.58 15.24 0.95
C GLY A 45 5.70 13.72 0.98
N ASN A 46 5.45 13.01 -0.12
CA ASN A 46 5.50 11.53 -0.15
C ASN A 46 6.40 10.96 -1.26
N VAL A 47 6.74 11.72 -2.30
CA VAL A 47 7.52 11.21 -3.45
C VAL A 47 8.96 10.84 -3.08
N THR A 48 9.63 11.67 -2.27
CA THR A 48 11.06 11.49 -1.94
C THR A 48 11.30 10.39 -0.91
N CYS A 49 10.25 9.94 -0.20
CA CYS A 49 10.33 8.88 0.79
C CYS A 49 9.60 7.62 0.31
N LEU A 50 8.27 7.64 0.20
CA LEU A 50 7.49 6.48 -0.21
C LEU A 50 7.68 6.15 -1.68
N GLY A 51 7.86 7.15 -2.55
CA GLY A 51 8.10 6.91 -3.99
C GLY A 51 9.38 6.12 -4.24
N GLU A 52 10.47 6.44 -3.53
CA GLU A 52 11.73 5.68 -3.57
C GLU A 52 11.53 4.26 -3.04
N ALA A 53 10.97 4.11 -1.84
CA ALA A 53 10.77 2.80 -1.23
C ALA A 53 9.85 1.88 -2.05
N LEU A 54 8.83 2.42 -2.70
CA LEU A 54 7.92 1.67 -3.58
C LEU A 54 8.56 1.29 -4.91
N ALA A 55 9.53 2.06 -5.39
CA ALA A 55 10.24 1.74 -6.63
C ALA A 55 11.05 0.43 -6.51
N ASP A 56 11.62 0.17 -5.34
CA ASP A 56 12.41 -1.03 -5.04
C ASP A 56 11.59 -2.33 -5.08
N VAL A 57 10.28 -2.25 -4.82
CA VAL A 57 9.38 -3.41 -4.74
C VAL A 57 8.34 -3.44 -5.85
N LYS A 58 8.48 -2.60 -6.88
CA LYS A 58 7.46 -2.41 -7.93
C LYS A 58 7.06 -3.70 -8.66
N ASP A 59 7.97 -4.68 -8.71
CA ASP A 59 7.75 -5.96 -9.40
C ASP A 59 6.89 -6.92 -8.56
N THR A 60 6.79 -6.69 -7.26
CA THR A 60 6.07 -7.56 -6.32
C THR A 60 4.86 -6.88 -5.67
N LEU A 61 4.93 -5.56 -5.43
CA LEU A 61 3.86 -4.74 -4.86
C LEU A 61 3.42 -3.68 -5.89
N PRO A 62 2.37 -3.95 -6.69
CA PRO A 62 1.98 -3.05 -7.76
C PRO A 62 1.44 -1.74 -7.21
N LEU A 63 1.85 -0.64 -7.83
CA LEU A 63 1.35 0.70 -7.54
C LEU A 63 0.68 1.29 -8.77
N TYR A 64 -0.63 1.54 -8.66
CA TYR A 64 -1.42 2.16 -9.72
C TYR A 64 -1.45 3.67 -9.56
N ARG A 65 -1.18 4.41 -10.63
CA ARG A 65 -1.26 5.87 -10.62
C ARG A 65 -2.70 6.31 -10.46
N GLY A 66 -2.99 7.05 -9.39
CA GLY A 66 -4.27 7.71 -9.21
C GLY A 66 -4.39 8.99 -10.06
N GLN A 67 -5.62 9.35 -10.40
CA GLN A 67 -5.96 10.67 -10.98
C GLN A 67 -6.83 11.50 -10.05
N ASN A 68 -7.42 10.87 -9.03
CA ASN A 68 -8.26 11.48 -8.02
C ASN A 68 -8.16 10.65 -6.73
N GLU A 69 -7.79 11.27 -5.60
CA GLU A 69 -7.55 10.52 -4.36
C GLU A 69 -8.81 9.85 -3.82
N GLN A 70 -9.98 10.50 -3.90
CA GLN A 70 -11.25 9.89 -3.47
C GLN A 70 -11.55 8.62 -4.29
N GLY A 71 -11.33 8.67 -5.61
CA GLY A 71 -11.49 7.54 -6.51
C GLY A 71 -10.53 6.39 -6.19
N MET A 72 -9.28 6.69 -5.81
CA MET A 72 -8.33 5.69 -5.32
C MET A 72 -8.88 4.95 -4.10
N GLY A 73 -9.43 5.69 -3.13
CA GLY A 73 -9.99 5.11 -1.91
C GLY A 73 -11.20 4.22 -2.20
N PHE A 74 -12.07 4.61 -3.13
CA PHE A 74 -13.18 3.76 -3.57
C PHE A 74 -12.70 2.50 -4.30
N ALA A 75 -11.68 2.61 -5.16
CA ALA A 75 -11.08 1.45 -5.82
C ALA A 75 -10.45 0.48 -4.82
N ALA A 76 -9.75 0.99 -3.80
CA ALA A 76 -9.21 0.18 -2.71
C ALA A 76 -10.31 -0.50 -1.89
N ALA A 77 -11.41 0.20 -1.58
CA ALA A 77 -12.56 -0.39 -0.89
C ALA A 77 -13.25 -1.47 -1.73
N ALA A 78 -13.39 -1.25 -3.04
CA ALA A 78 -13.94 -2.22 -3.99
C ALA A 78 -13.07 -3.47 -4.05
N TYR A 79 -11.75 -3.31 -4.20
CA TYR A 79 -10.79 -4.41 -4.13
C TYR A 79 -10.97 -5.24 -2.85
N SER A 80 -11.00 -4.58 -1.69
CA SER A 80 -11.20 -5.27 -0.42
C SER A 80 -12.52 -6.04 -0.40
N LYS A 81 -13.63 -5.46 -0.88
CA LYS A 81 -14.93 -6.15 -0.96
C LYS A 81 -14.91 -7.36 -1.91
N THR A 82 -14.26 -7.26 -3.07
CA THR A 82 -14.08 -8.38 -4.01
C THR A 82 -13.39 -9.56 -3.32
N TRP A 83 -12.45 -9.28 -2.41
CA TRP A 83 -11.75 -10.30 -1.62
C TRP A 83 -12.43 -10.66 -0.30
N LEU A 84 -13.72 -10.35 -0.14
CA LEU A 84 -14.48 -10.56 1.10
C LEU A 84 -13.81 -9.95 2.34
N ARG A 85 -13.15 -8.80 2.14
CA ARG A 85 -12.35 -8.05 3.14
C ARG A 85 -11.16 -8.83 3.71
N ARG A 86 -10.72 -9.90 3.05
CA ARG A 86 -9.55 -10.71 3.45
C ARG A 86 -8.23 -10.13 2.93
N ARG A 87 -8.28 -9.22 1.96
CA ARG A 87 -7.13 -8.51 1.36
C ARG A 87 -7.43 -7.03 1.26
N PHE A 88 -6.39 -6.21 1.15
CA PHE A 88 -6.55 -4.76 1.00
C PHE A 88 -5.55 -4.16 0.01
N MET A 89 -5.83 -2.92 -0.42
CA MET A 89 -4.88 -2.05 -1.11
C MET A 89 -4.75 -0.73 -0.34
N PHE A 90 -3.55 -0.15 -0.31
CA PHE A 90 -3.32 1.14 0.33
C PHE A 90 -3.55 2.31 -0.66
N CYS A 91 -3.74 3.52 -0.13
CA CYS A 91 -3.75 4.76 -0.89
C CYS A 91 -2.68 5.70 -0.33
N THR A 92 -1.76 6.18 -1.17
CA THR A 92 -0.79 7.21 -0.79
C THR A 92 -1.08 8.54 -1.49
N ALA A 93 -1.13 9.60 -0.68
CA ALA A 93 -1.36 10.97 -1.13
C ALA A 93 -0.50 11.92 -0.28
N SER A 94 -0.15 13.08 -0.84
CA SER A 94 0.57 14.12 -0.09
C SER A 94 -0.31 14.70 1.03
N ALA A 95 0.33 15.16 2.11
CA ALA A 95 -0.34 15.87 3.19
C ALA A 95 -1.11 17.10 2.67
N GLY A 96 -2.20 17.45 3.37
CA GLY A 96 -3.09 18.55 2.99
C GLY A 96 -4.26 18.08 2.12
N PRO A 97 -4.56 18.72 0.98
CA PRO A 97 -5.73 18.38 0.16
C PRO A 97 -5.76 16.92 -0.32
N GLY A 98 -4.60 16.36 -0.68
CA GLY A 98 -4.51 14.98 -1.17
C GLY A 98 -5.02 13.97 -0.13
N THR A 99 -4.55 14.06 1.11
CA THR A 99 -5.06 13.22 2.20
C THR A 99 -6.52 13.55 2.55
N ALA A 100 -6.91 14.83 2.57
CA ALA A 100 -8.29 15.22 2.91
C ALA A 100 -9.32 14.68 1.91
N ASN A 101 -8.97 14.58 0.62
CA ASN A 101 -9.83 14.01 -0.42
C ASN A 101 -10.18 12.52 -0.18
N LEU A 102 -9.39 11.80 0.62
CA LEU A 102 -9.68 10.40 0.98
C LEU A 102 -10.78 10.26 2.03
N LEU A 103 -11.20 11.35 2.70
CA LEU A 103 -12.13 11.30 3.83
C LEU A 103 -13.44 10.56 3.50
N THR A 104 -14.06 10.90 2.36
CA THR A 104 -15.32 10.28 1.93
C THR A 104 -15.16 8.79 1.68
N SER A 105 -14.10 8.39 0.97
CA SER A 105 -13.82 6.97 0.71
C SER A 105 -13.45 6.20 1.99
N ALA A 106 -12.77 6.84 2.94
CA ALA A 106 -12.45 6.25 4.23
C ALA A 106 -13.73 6.02 5.07
N ALA A 107 -14.66 6.98 5.06
CA ALA A 107 -15.96 6.83 5.71
C ALA A 107 -16.75 5.65 5.12
N LEU A 108 -16.75 5.49 3.78
CA LEU A 108 -17.37 4.34 3.14
C LEU A 108 -16.67 3.02 3.50
N ALA A 109 -15.34 3.00 3.54
CA ALA A 109 -14.57 1.79 3.84
C ALA A 109 -14.79 1.31 5.29
N HIS A 110 -15.09 2.24 6.21
CA HIS A 110 -15.42 1.93 7.60
C HIS A 110 -16.83 1.33 7.76
N ALA A 111 -17.80 1.81 6.98
CA ALA A 111 -19.19 1.38 7.02
C ALA A 111 -19.41 -0.03 6.45
#